data_AF-A0A066UFZ8-F1
#
_entry.id   AF-A0A066UFZ8-F1
#
_cell.length_a   1.000
_cell.length_b   1.000
_cell.length_c   1.000
_cell.angle_alpha   90.00
_cell.angle_beta   90.00
_cell.angle_gamma   90.00
#
_symmetry.space_group_name_H-M   'P 1'
#
loop_
_entity.id
_entity.type
_entity.pdbx_description
1 polymer ?
#
loop_
_entity_poly.entity_id
_entity_poly.type
_entity_poly.pdbx_seq_one_letter_code
_entity_poly.pdbx_strand_id
1 'polypeptide(L)'
;MAIVSRKVSDLSNEEAADTEFAVVIVRQHPQIDQSKALDVLVSEVEQFKEIGDLVMLEIQMPNGTKRDVAMRMTDFNKLSPNMADVIKNARGTRGRLPGTRVGNGNG
;
A
#
# COMPACT_ATOMS: atom_id res chain seq x y z
N MET A 1 39.39 9.14 -22.47
CA MET A 1 38.83 8.32 -21.37
C MET A 1 37.32 8.30 -21.54
N ALA A 2 36.72 7.14 -21.78
CA ALA A 2 35.28 6.99 -21.66
C ALA A 2 34.98 6.77 -20.17
N ILE A 3 34.22 7.67 -19.54
CA ILE A 3 33.71 7.45 -18.19
C ILE A 3 32.58 6.44 -18.34
N VAL A 4 32.88 5.17 -18.05
CA VAL A 4 31.82 4.16 -17.96
C VAL A 4 31.22 4.34 -16.57
N SER A 5 30.05 4.96 -16.50
CA SER A 5 29.24 4.99 -15.28
C SER A 5 28.89 3.55 -14.92
N ARG A 6 29.33 3.08 -13.75
CA ARG A 6 28.93 1.80 -13.18
C ARG A 6 28.17 2.10 -11.91
N LYS A 7 26.99 1.50 -11.78
CA LYS A 7 26.18 1.53 -10.56
C LYS A 7 26.38 0.26 -9.77
N VAL A 8 26.12 0.34 -8.48
CA VAL A 8 26.19 -0.76 -7.51
C VAL A 8 24.79 -1.02 -6.97
N SER A 9 24.35 -2.28 -6.94
CA SER A 9 23.05 -2.66 -6.36
C SER A 9 23.01 -2.45 -4.85
N ASP A 10 21.93 -1.86 -4.35
CA ASP A 10 21.68 -1.70 -2.92
C ASP A 10 21.40 -3.04 -2.20
N LEU A 11 21.04 -4.10 -2.93
CA LEU A 11 20.71 -5.41 -2.36
C LEU A 11 21.91 -6.36 -2.32
N SER A 12 22.56 -6.57 -3.47
CA SER A 12 23.68 -7.52 -3.61
C SER A 12 25.05 -6.87 -3.56
N ASN A 13 25.15 -5.54 -3.70
CA ASN A 13 26.40 -4.81 -3.95
C ASN A 13 27.11 -5.21 -5.25
N GLU A 14 26.38 -5.79 -6.21
CA GLU A 14 26.93 -6.11 -7.53
C GLU A 14 27.00 -4.87 -8.43
N GLU A 15 28.09 -4.76 -9.20
CA GLU A 15 28.29 -3.72 -10.20
C GLU A 15 27.76 -4.16 -11.56
N ALA A 16 26.93 -3.32 -12.18
CA ALA A 16 26.44 -3.56 -13.55
C ALA A 16 26.32 -2.22 -14.33
N ALA A 17 25.96 -2.32 -15.60
CA ALA A 17 25.68 -1.13 -16.40
C ALA A 17 24.37 -0.47 -15.95
N ASP A 18 24.25 0.86 -16.08
CA ASP A 18 23.04 1.60 -15.70
C ASP A 18 21.74 1.05 -16.32
N THR A 19 21.82 0.39 -17.49
CA THR A 19 20.68 -0.24 -18.18
C THR A 19 20.15 -1.51 -17.51
N GLU A 20 20.92 -2.08 -16.59
CA GLU A 20 20.59 -3.32 -15.87
C GLU A 20 19.94 -3.04 -14.51
N PHE A 21 19.69 -1.77 -14.19
CA PHE A 21 19.10 -1.33 -12.93
C PHE A 21 17.61 -0.97 -13.06
N ALA A 22 16.87 -1.31 -12.01
CA ALA A 22 15.52 -0.88 -11.75
C ALA A 22 15.47 -0.06 -10.44
N VAL A 23 14.54 0.89 -10.37
CA VAL A 23 14.30 1.67 -9.15
C VAL A 23 13.12 1.08 -8.39
N VAL A 24 13.36 0.61 -7.17
CA VAL A 24 12.33 0.09 -6.27
C VAL A 24 12.03 1.13 -5.19
N ILE A 25 10.77 1.51 -5.05
CA ILE A 25 10.35 2.51 -4.06
C ILE A 25 9.69 1.80 -2.87
N VAL A 26 10.38 1.78 -1.73
CA VAL A 26 9.84 1.33 -0.45
C VAL A 26 8.97 2.45 0.12
N ARG A 27 7.65 2.29 0.02
CA ARG A 27 6.70 3.31 0.48
C ARG A 27 6.45 3.29 1.99
N GLN A 28 6.44 2.11 2.59
CA GLN A 28 6.16 1.90 4.01
C GLN A 28 7.04 0.77 4.56
N HIS A 29 7.76 1.03 5.64
CA HIS A 29 8.55 0.04 6.37
C HIS A 29 8.66 0.47 7.84
N PRO A 30 8.60 -0.44 8.84
CA PRO A 30 8.57 -0.06 10.27
C PRO A 30 9.78 0.73 10.78
N GLN A 31 10.87 0.73 10.03
CA GLN A 31 12.13 1.41 10.38
C GLN A 31 12.38 2.69 9.58
N ILE A 32 11.46 3.08 8.70
CA ILE A 32 11.59 4.32 7.91
C ILE A 32 10.34 5.17 8.06
N ASP A 33 10.54 6.45 8.30
CA ASP A 33 9.44 7.43 8.39
C ASP A 33 9.11 8.07 7.04
N GLN A 34 9.91 7.79 6.01
CA GLN A 34 9.79 8.36 4.67
C GLN A 34 10.10 7.31 3.61
N SER A 35 9.49 7.45 2.43
CA SER A 35 9.75 6.55 1.32
C SER A 35 11.21 6.63 0.88
N LYS A 36 11.77 5.47 0.51
CA LYS A 36 13.15 5.34 0.05
C LYS A 36 13.18 4.65 -1.31
N ALA A 37 14.06 5.13 -2.18
CA ALA A 37 14.35 4.48 -3.45
C ALA A 37 15.58 3.58 -3.28
N LEU A 38 15.53 2.40 -3.88
CA LEU A 38 16.63 1.45 -3.98
C LEU A 38 16.94 1.24 -5.45
N ASP A 39 18.22 1.34 -5.81
CA ASP A 39 18.72 0.97 -7.13
C ASP A 39 19.13 -0.50 -7.06
N VAL A 40 18.38 -1.37 -7.75
CA VAL A 40 18.57 -2.83 -7.73
C VAL A 40 18.71 -3.36 -9.13
N LEU A 41 19.30 -4.53 -9.31
CA LEU A 41 19.37 -5.18 -10.62
C LEU A 41 17.97 -5.66 -11.04
N VAL A 42 17.69 -5.63 -12.35
CA VAL A 42 16.43 -6.14 -12.89
C VAL A 42 16.20 -7.62 -12.53
N SER A 43 17.27 -8.43 -12.48
CA SER A 43 17.20 -9.83 -12.04
C SER A 43 16.82 -9.99 -10.56
N GLU A 44 17.09 -8.99 -9.72
CA GLU A 44 16.71 -8.99 -8.30
C GLU A 44 15.23 -8.64 -8.11
N VAL A 45 14.60 -8.02 -9.11
CA VAL A 45 13.19 -7.63 -9.02
C VAL A 45 12.27 -8.85 -8.83
N GLU A 46 12.64 -9.99 -9.40
CA GLU A 46 11.89 -11.25 -9.25
C GLU A 46 11.81 -11.73 -7.79
N GLN A 47 12.69 -11.25 -6.90
CA GLN A 47 12.64 -11.57 -5.47
C GLN A 47 11.46 -10.87 -4.75
N PHE A 48 10.96 -9.76 -5.30
CA PHE A 48 9.76 -9.08 -4.78
C PHE A 48 8.51 -9.85 -5.21
N LYS A 49 8.07 -10.77 -4.34
CA LYS A 49 6.84 -11.54 -4.57
C LYS A 49 5.64 -10.60 -4.63
N GLU A 50 5.04 -10.51 -5.81
CA GLU A 50 3.76 -9.83 -5.97
C GLU A 50 2.66 -10.57 -5.22
N ILE A 51 1.79 -9.82 -4.54
CA ILE A 51 0.57 -10.33 -3.95
C ILE A 51 -0.60 -9.64 -4.66
N GLY A 52 -1.10 -10.28 -5.73
CA GLY A 52 -2.04 -9.68 -6.69
C GLY A 52 -3.48 -9.44 -6.20
N ASP A 53 -3.86 -9.94 -5.02
CA ASP A 53 -5.23 -9.89 -4.52
C ASP A 53 -5.27 -9.41 -3.07
N LEU A 54 -4.84 -8.18 -2.81
CA LEU A 54 -4.90 -7.56 -1.48
C LEU A 54 -6.04 -6.56 -1.37
N VAL A 55 -6.68 -6.56 -0.20
CA VAL A 55 -7.60 -5.53 0.25
C VAL A 55 -6.91 -4.73 1.35
N MET A 56 -6.88 -3.41 1.20
CA MET A 56 -6.36 -2.47 2.18
C MET A 56 -7.50 -1.93 3.03
N LEU A 57 -7.40 -2.07 4.35
CA LEU A 57 -8.42 -1.71 5.33
C LEU A 57 -7.85 -0.70 6.33
N GLU A 58 -8.56 0.38 6.61
CA GLU A 58 -8.31 1.23 7.78
C GLU A 58 -9.25 0.78 8.90
N ILE A 59 -8.70 0.34 10.03
CA ILE A 59 -9.48 -0.02 11.22
C ILE A 59 -9.41 1.15 12.20
N GLN A 60 -10.55 1.77 12.46
CA GLN A 60 -10.73 2.77 13.50
C GLN A 60 -11.32 2.12 14.76
N MET A 61 -10.55 2.11 15.84
CA MET A 61 -10.95 1.58 17.14
C MET A 61 -11.78 2.62 17.92
N PRO A 62 -12.65 2.19 18.87
CA PRO A 62 -13.47 3.10 19.67
C PRO A 62 -12.68 4.12 20.50
N ASN A 63 -11.44 3.81 20.87
CA ASN A 63 -10.52 4.71 21.56
C ASN A 63 -9.90 5.78 20.63
N GLY A 64 -10.32 5.82 19.35
CA GLY A 64 -9.84 6.77 18.36
C GLY A 64 -8.55 6.36 17.64
N THR A 65 -7.92 5.23 18.01
CA THR A 65 -6.72 4.77 17.29
C THR A 65 -7.09 4.21 15.92
N LYS A 66 -6.21 4.44 14.95
CA LYS A 66 -6.32 3.95 13.59
C LYS A 66 -5.15 3.04 13.26
N ARG A 67 -5.40 2.01 12.46
CA ARG A 67 -4.35 1.17 11.88
C ARG A 67 -4.74 0.67 10.51
N ASP A 68 -3.76 0.60 9.63
CA ASP A 68 -3.93 0.01 8.31
C ASP A 68 -3.63 -1.49 8.35
N VAL A 69 -4.44 -2.27 7.64
CA VAL A 69 -4.32 -3.71 7.52
C VAL A 69 -4.43 -4.08 6.05
N ALA A 70 -3.43 -4.79 5.55
CA ALA A 70 -3.50 -5.47 4.26
C ALA A 70 -3.88 -6.94 4.49
N MET A 71 -4.86 -7.45 3.75
CA MET A 71 -5.20 -8.88 3.78
C MET A 71 -5.59 -9.40 2.41
N ARG A 72 -5.51 -10.72 2.20
CA ARG A 72 -5.92 -11.32 0.92
C ARG A 72 -7.42 -11.15 0.71
N MET A 73 -7.80 -10.80 -0.52
CA MET A 73 -9.20 -10.66 -0.94
C MET A 73 -10.00 -11.94 -0.68
N THR A 74 -9.38 -13.11 -0.89
CA THR A 74 -10.01 -14.41 -0.61
C THR A 74 -10.35 -14.59 0.86
N ASP A 75 -9.48 -14.16 1.78
CA ASP A 75 -9.73 -14.26 3.22
C ASP A 75 -10.74 -13.20 3.67
N PHE A 76 -10.69 -12.00 3.09
CA PHE A 76 -11.68 -10.96 3.34
C PHE A 76 -13.09 -11.38 2.90
N ASN A 77 -13.21 -12.01 1.73
CA ASN A 77 -14.49 -12.51 1.21
C ASN A 77 -15.09 -13.65 2.05
N LYS A 78 -14.29 -14.38 2.83
CA LYS A 78 -14.79 -15.41 3.76
C LYS A 78 -15.47 -14.82 5.01
N LEU A 79 -15.26 -13.54 5.31
CA LEU A 79 -15.83 -12.90 6.51
C LEU A 79 -17.35 -12.71 6.42
N SER A 80 -17.94 -12.85 5.22
CA SER A 80 -19.39 -12.79 5.02
C SER A 80 -19.80 -13.69 3.85
N PRO A 81 -20.96 -14.36 3.91
CA PRO A 81 -21.49 -15.14 2.79
C PRO A 81 -21.62 -14.37 1.47
N ASN A 82 -21.78 -13.04 1.54
CA ASN A 82 -21.87 -12.16 0.36
C ASN A 82 -21.18 -10.82 0.63
N MET A 83 -19.85 -10.87 0.78
CA MET A 83 -19.05 -9.69 1.07
C MET A 83 -19.17 -8.58 -0.01
N ALA A 84 -19.34 -8.95 -1.28
CA ALA A 84 -19.49 -7.99 -2.37
C ALA A 84 -20.70 -7.07 -2.17
N ASP A 85 -21.85 -7.62 -1.79
CA ASP A 85 -23.06 -6.82 -1.54
C ASP A 85 -22.97 -6.05 -0.22
N VAL A 86 -22.26 -6.59 0.79
CA VAL A 86 -21.99 -5.84 2.05
C VAL A 86 -21.25 -4.54 1.76
N ILE A 87 -20.19 -4.58 0.94
CA ILE A 87 -19.40 -3.37 0.62
C ILE A 87 -20.20 -2.40 -0.23
N LYS A 88 -20.93 -2.89 -1.25
CA LYS A 88 -21.75 -2.03 -2.13
C LYS A 88 -22.83 -1.26 -1.36
N ASN A 89 -23.41 -1.88 -0.34
CA ASN A 89 -24.46 -1.29 0.48
C ASN A 89 -23.92 -0.55 1.72
N ALA A 90 -22.61 -0.62 1.99
CA ALA A 90 -22.00 0.06 3.12
C ALA A 90 -22.01 1.58 2.94
N ARG A 91 -21.99 2.30 4.06
CA ARG A 91 -21.87 3.77 4.04
C ARG A 91 -20.53 4.17 3.41
N GLY A 92 -20.56 5.16 2.53
CA GLY A 92 -19.33 5.77 2.01
C GLY A 92 -18.53 6.47 3.12
N THR A 93 -17.21 6.51 2.96
CA THR A 93 -16.31 7.24 3.88
C THR A 93 -16.30 8.75 3.64
N ARG A 94 -16.89 9.21 2.53
CA ARG A 94 -17.05 10.62 2.16
C ARG A 94 -18.54 10.92 2.02
N GLY A 95 -19.05 11.87 2.79
CA GLY A 95 -20.44 12.34 2.71
C GLY A 95 -21.13 12.53 4.06
N ARG A 96 -22.39 12.98 4.02
CA ARG A 96 -23.23 13.14 5.22
C ARG A 96 -23.55 11.76 5.81
N LEU A 97 -23.48 11.61 7.14
CA LEU A 97 -24.01 10.42 7.80
C LEU A 97 -25.50 10.27 7.45
N PRO A 98 -25.93 9.14 6.89
CA PRO A 98 -27.35 8.85 6.73
C PRO A 98 -28.02 8.90 8.10
N GLY A 99 -28.97 9.82 8.29
CA GLY A 99 -29.72 9.97 9.55
C GLY A 99 -29.34 11.16 10.45
N THR A 100 -28.25 11.88 10.19
CA THR A 100 -27.97 13.13 10.92
C THR A 100 -28.69 14.30 10.25
N ARG A 101 -29.85 14.71 10.79
CA ARG A 101 -30.45 16.03 10.49
C ARG A 101 -29.48 17.10 11.02
N VAL A 102 -28.93 17.93 10.13
CA VAL A 102 -28.32 19.19 10.55
C VAL A 102 -29.47 20.01 11.15
N GLY A 103 -29.43 20.23 12.46
CA GLY A 103 -30.40 21.10 13.13
C GLY A 103 -30.38 22.45 12.44
N ASN A 104 -31.52 22.87 11.90
CA ASN A 104 -31.68 24.17 11.31
C ASN A 104 -31.59 25.20 12.45
N GLY A 105 -30.40 25.77 12.66
CA GLY A 105 -30.19 26.85 13.60
C GLY A 105 -30.90 28.10 13.11
N ASN A 106 -32.13 28.30 13.58
CA ASN A 106 -32.83 29.57 13.53
C ASN A 106 -33.04 29.99 14.99
N GLY A 107 -32.36 31.04 15.43
CA GLY A 107 -32.35 31.55 16.80
C GLY A 107 -31.08 32.36 17.06
#